data_AF-A0A6L6Y3L4-F1
#
_entry.id   AF-A0A6L6Y3L4-F1
#
_cell.length_a   1.000
_cell.length_b   1.000
_cell.length_c   1.000
_cell.angle_alpha   90.00
_cell.angle_beta   90.00
_cell.angle_gamma   90.00
#
_symmetry.space_group_name_H-M   'P 1'
#
loop_
_entity.id
_entity.type
_entity.pdbx_description
1 polymer ?
#
loop_
_entity_poly.entity_id
_entity_poly.type
_entity_poly.pdbx_seq_one_letter_code
_entity_poly.pdbx_strand_id
1 'polypeptide(L)'
;MRKKLQNMCWLLGAIAGGASAEQFGTPVSICLDNHTVPFIKTDKPAIEIVDAAYRQCEEALRQWRDERKSLPPEMVAKQDQEFHDFYVHMIEIRRKAPAGAE
;
A
#
# COMPACT_ATOMS: atom_id res chain seq x y z
N MET A 1 58.21 12.34 18.51
CA MET A 1 57.19 11.78 17.60
C MET A 1 56.00 11.26 18.41
N ARG A 2 54.97 12.09 18.64
CA ARG A 2 53.68 11.68 19.23
C ARG A 2 52.56 12.56 18.70
N LYS A 3 51.59 11.88 18.06
CA LYS A 3 50.15 12.18 17.93
C LYS A 3 49.74 13.55 17.38
N LYS A 4 49.30 13.56 16.12
CA LYS A 4 48.10 14.29 15.71
C LYS A 4 47.10 13.30 15.10
N LEU A 5 46.22 12.79 15.96
CA LEU A 5 44.86 12.47 15.55
C LEU A 5 44.25 13.79 15.09
N GLN A 6 43.86 13.88 13.83
CA GLN A 6 42.90 14.88 13.41
C GLN A 6 41.93 14.25 12.41
N ASN A 7 40.81 13.80 12.98
CA ASN A 7 39.52 13.57 12.38
C ASN A 7 39.34 14.24 10.99
N MET A 8 39.38 13.42 9.94
CA MET A 8 38.61 13.67 8.72
C MET A 8 37.44 12.67 8.72
N CYS A 9 36.44 12.95 9.53
CA CYS A 9 35.17 12.23 9.52
C CYS A 9 34.03 13.26 9.57
N TRP A 10 33.98 14.14 8.57
CA TRP A 10 32.84 15.03 8.34
C TRP A 10 32.81 15.40 6.85
N LEU A 11 32.58 14.41 5.99
CA LEU A 11 32.04 14.68 4.66
C LEU A 11 30.80 13.81 4.45
N LEU A 12 29.68 14.48 4.67
CA LEU A 12 28.50 14.47 3.81
C LEU A 12 27.67 13.19 3.79
N GLY A 13 26.47 13.35 4.33
CA GLY A 13 25.30 12.61 3.91
C GLY A 13 25.02 11.43 4.80
N ALA A 14 24.31 11.66 5.91
CA ALA A 14 23.30 10.68 6.29
C ALA A 14 22.37 10.55 5.08
N ILE A 15 22.61 9.53 4.24
CA ILE A 15 21.60 9.06 3.31
C ILE A 15 20.53 8.45 4.22
N ALA A 16 19.63 9.30 4.70
CA ALA A 16 18.36 8.85 5.24
C ALA A 16 17.55 8.32 4.06
N GLY A 17 17.95 7.16 3.55
CA GLY A 17 17.13 6.31 2.70
C GLY A 17 16.09 5.66 3.61
N GLY A 18 15.22 6.48 4.20
CA GLY A 18 13.99 6.00 4.79
C GLY A 18 13.09 5.67 3.61
N ALA A 19 13.05 4.40 3.23
CA ALA A 19 12.16 3.99 2.18
C ALA A 19 10.71 4.16 2.70
N SER A 20 10.00 5.18 2.20
CA SER A 20 8.57 5.39 2.42
C SER A 20 7.77 4.11 2.18
N ALA A 21 6.68 3.88 2.90
CA ALA A 21 5.80 2.74 2.60
C ALA A 21 5.35 2.74 1.13
N GLU A 22 5.11 3.94 0.57
CA GLU A 22 4.71 4.11 -0.83
C GLU A 22 5.81 3.85 -1.89
N GLN A 23 7.03 3.45 -1.50
CA GLN A 23 8.05 2.91 -2.43
C GLN A 23 8.13 1.38 -2.48
N PHE A 24 7.29 0.68 -1.71
CA PHE A 24 7.19 -0.80 -1.75
C PHE A 24 5.83 -1.34 -2.23
N GLY A 25 4.84 -0.46 -2.46
CA GLY A 25 3.52 -0.85 -2.96
C GLY A 25 3.48 -1.05 -4.47
N THR A 26 2.58 -1.90 -4.96
CA THR A 26 2.26 -1.96 -6.39
C THR A 26 1.41 -0.73 -6.75
N PRO A 27 1.37 -0.30 -8.03
CA PRO A 27 0.50 0.81 -8.43
C PRO A 27 -0.96 0.62 -7.99
N VAL A 28 -1.45 -0.61 -8.02
CA VAL A 28 -2.80 -0.95 -7.54
C VAL A 28 -2.93 -0.79 -6.04
N SER A 29 -2.03 -1.36 -5.23
CA SER A 29 -2.15 -1.28 -3.77
C SER A 29 -2.01 0.18 -3.30
N ILE A 30 -1.11 0.95 -3.90
CA ILE A 30 -0.94 2.38 -3.61
C ILE A 30 -2.24 3.14 -3.90
N CYS A 31 -2.86 2.91 -5.06
CA CYS A 31 -4.11 3.58 -5.40
C CYS A 31 -5.23 3.17 -4.43
N LEU A 32 -5.42 1.88 -4.19
CA LEU A 32 -6.46 1.39 -3.29
C LEU A 32 -6.27 1.90 -1.86
N ASP A 33 -5.03 1.92 -1.35
CA ASP A 33 -4.74 2.45 -0.01
C ASP A 33 -5.12 3.93 0.08
N ASN A 34 -4.73 4.74 -0.91
CA ASN A 34 -5.06 6.17 -0.97
C ASN A 34 -6.58 6.44 -0.97
N HIS A 35 -7.37 5.50 -1.53
CA HIS A 35 -8.82 5.64 -1.65
C HIS A 35 -9.62 4.83 -0.61
N THR A 36 -8.97 4.05 0.26
CA THR A 36 -9.65 3.25 1.30
C THR A 36 -9.23 3.65 2.71
N VAL A 37 -7.92 3.85 2.96
CA VAL A 37 -7.37 4.15 4.30
C VAL A 37 -8.00 5.40 4.93
N PRO A 38 -8.19 6.53 4.21
CA PRO A 38 -8.83 7.71 4.79
C PRO A 38 -10.27 7.49 5.27
N PHE A 39 -10.95 6.46 4.75
CA PHE A 39 -12.36 6.18 5.06
C PHE A 39 -12.54 5.09 6.11
N ILE A 40 -11.46 4.52 6.65
CA ILE A 40 -11.51 3.43 7.64
C ILE A 40 -12.38 3.81 8.85
N LYS A 41 -12.30 5.05 9.34
CA LYS A 41 -13.04 5.47 10.56
C LYS A 41 -14.44 6.03 10.27
N THR A 42 -14.92 5.97 9.03
CA THR A 42 -16.27 6.41 8.67
C THR A 42 -17.31 5.32 8.93
N ASP A 43 -18.59 5.69 9.00
CA ASP A 43 -19.71 4.76 9.17
C ASP A 43 -20.14 4.06 7.86
N LYS A 44 -19.52 4.39 6.73
CA LYS A 44 -19.83 3.76 5.43
C LYS A 44 -19.51 2.26 5.48
N PRO A 45 -20.32 1.38 4.88
CA PRO A 45 -19.97 -0.03 4.73
C PRO A 45 -18.61 -0.22 4.07
N ALA A 46 -17.80 -1.17 4.56
CA ALA A 46 -16.45 -1.40 4.04
C ALA A 46 -16.47 -1.73 2.54
N ILE A 47 -17.42 -2.56 2.11
CA ILE A 47 -17.64 -2.90 0.71
C ILE A 47 -17.90 -1.67 -0.17
N GLU A 48 -18.69 -0.71 0.30
CA GLU A 48 -18.96 0.52 -0.46
C GLU A 48 -17.72 1.40 -0.64
N ILE A 49 -16.85 1.43 0.38
CA ILE A 49 -15.56 2.14 0.30
C ILE A 49 -14.66 1.47 -0.74
N VAL A 50 -14.52 0.15 -0.68
CA VAL A 50 -13.67 -0.61 -1.60
C VAL A 50 -14.19 -0.52 -3.04
N ASP A 51 -15.49 -0.70 -3.26
CA ASP A 51 -16.09 -0.57 -4.60
C ASP A 51 -15.88 0.83 -5.19
N ALA A 52 -15.99 1.87 -4.36
CA ALA A 52 -15.71 3.24 -4.78
C ALA A 52 -14.23 3.45 -5.12
N ALA A 53 -13.31 2.83 -4.36
CA ALA A 53 -11.89 2.87 -4.64
C ALA A 53 -11.56 2.13 -5.95
N TYR A 54 -12.15 0.96 -6.20
CA TYR A 54 -11.97 0.21 -7.45
C TYR A 54 -12.38 1.02 -8.69
N ARG A 55 -13.47 1.80 -8.60
CA ARG A 55 -13.86 2.72 -9.68
C ARG A 55 -12.85 3.85 -9.89
N GLN A 56 -12.29 4.39 -8.81
CA GLN A 56 -11.29 5.47 -8.89
C GLN A 56 -9.92 4.96 -9.38
N CYS A 57 -9.61 3.70 -9.12
CA CYS A 57 -8.34 3.05 -9.47
C CYS A 57 -8.38 2.26 -10.78
N GLU A 58 -9.35 2.52 -11.67
CA GLU A 58 -9.57 1.73 -12.89
C GLU A 58 -8.31 1.66 -13.77
N GLU A 59 -7.53 2.73 -13.87
CA GLU A 59 -6.30 2.76 -14.66
C GLU A 59 -5.23 1.79 -14.12
N ALA A 60 -4.95 1.86 -12.81
CA ALA A 60 -4.01 0.95 -12.17
C ALA A 60 -4.50 -0.51 -12.25
N LEU A 61 -5.81 -0.73 -12.06
CA LEU A 61 -6.43 -2.06 -12.20
C LEU A 61 -6.36 -2.59 -13.64
N ARG A 62 -6.48 -1.72 -14.65
CA ARG A 62 -6.31 -2.10 -16.05
C ARG A 62 -4.88 -2.56 -16.32
N GLN A 63 -3.88 -1.82 -15.85
CA GLN A 63 -2.48 -2.25 -15.98
C GLN A 63 -2.24 -3.60 -15.30
N TRP A 64 -2.76 -3.79 -14.08
CA TRP A 64 -2.64 -5.05 -13.34
C TRP A 64 -3.35 -6.24 -14.00
N ARG A 65 -4.46 -6.00 -14.70
CA ARG A 65 -5.08 -7.01 -15.57
C ARG A 65 -4.21 -7.31 -16.78
N ASP A 66 -3.61 -6.30 -17.39
CA ASP A 66 -2.73 -6.45 -18.56
C ASP A 66 -1.49 -7.29 -18.22
N GLU A 67 -0.87 -7.06 -17.06
CA GLU A 67 0.29 -7.81 -16.55
C GLU A 67 -0.03 -9.30 -16.31
N ARG A 68 -1.30 -9.63 -16.05
CA ARG A 68 -1.76 -10.99 -15.76
C ARG A 68 -2.51 -11.66 -16.93
N LYS A 69 -2.49 -11.07 -18.13
CA LYS A 69 -3.16 -11.63 -19.33
C LYS A 69 -2.70 -13.04 -19.71
N SER A 70 -1.49 -13.44 -19.31
CA SER A 70 -0.95 -14.78 -19.57
C SER A 70 -1.48 -15.84 -18.61
N LEU A 71 -2.13 -15.46 -17.51
CA LEU A 71 -2.68 -16.38 -16.53
C LEU A 71 -4.04 -16.94 -17.01
N PRO A 72 -4.43 -18.14 -16.52
CA PRO A 72 -5.76 -18.68 -16.77
C PRO A 72 -6.86 -17.73 -16.27
N PRO A 73 -7.96 -17.51 -17.04
CA PRO A 73 -9.01 -16.56 -16.66
C PRO A 73 -9.64 -16.83 -15.29
N GLU A 74 -9.81 -18.11 -14.93
CA GLU A 74 -10.34 -18.52 -13.63
C GLU A 74 -9.40 -18.15 -12.47
N MET A 75 -8.09 -18.19 -12.71
CA MET A 75 -7.09 -17.78 -11.73
C MET A 75 -7.12 -16.27 -11.53
N VAL A 76 -7.22 -15.50 -12.61
CA VAL A 76 -7.33 -14.03 -12.54
C VAL A 76 -8.59 -13.62 -11.78
N ALA A 77 -9.74 -14.20 -12.13
CA ALA A 77 -11.01 -13.90 -11.47
C ALA A 77 -10.96 -14.22 -9.97
N LYS A 78 -10.36 -15.35 -9.60
CA LYS A 78 -10.18 -15.72 -8.18
C LYS A 78 -9.28 -14.73 -7.44
N GLN A 79 -8.14 -14.36 -8.02
CA GLN A 79 -7.24 -13.38 -7.41
C GLN A 79 -7.89 -12.01 -7.25
N ASP A 80 -8.68 -11.57 -8.22
CA ASP A 80 -9.38 -10.29 -8.15
C ASP A 80 -10.42 -10.29 -7.02
N GLN A 81 -11.15 -11.40 -6.83
CA GLN A 81 -12.07 -11.56 -5.71
C GLN A 81 -11.32 -11.57 -4.37
N GLU A 82 -10.29 -12.39 -4.22
CA GLU A 82 -9.50 -12.48 -2.99
C GLU A 82 -8.87 -11.14 -2.61
N PHE A 83 -8.42 -10.37 -3.59
CA PHE A 83 -7.81 -9.06 -3.37
C PHE A 83 -8.83 -7.98 -3.00
N HIS A 84 -10.04 -8.03 -3.56
CA HIS A 84 -11.15 -7.18 -3.12
C HIS A 84 -11.57 -7.51 -1.68
N ASP A 85 -11.79 -8.79 -1.39
CA ASP A 85 -12.18 -9.28 -0.06
C ASP A 85 -11.13 -8.91 1.00
N PHE A 86 -9.84 -8.98 0.64
CA PHE A 86 -8.74 -8.54 1.49
C PHE A 86 -8.91 -7.08 1.95
N TYR A 87 -9.22 -6.15 1.03
CA TYR A 87 -9.40 -4.74 1.37
C TYR A 87 -10.65 -4.50 2.24
N VAL A 88 -11.74 -5.20 1.94
CA VAL A 88 -12.96 -5.13 2.77
C VAL A 88 -12.65 -5.57 4.19
N HIS A 89 -12.01 -6.73 4.34
CA HIS A 89 -11.65 -7.27 5.65
C HIS A 89 -10.63 -6.39 6.39
N MET A 90 -9.65 -5.83 5.68
CA MET A 90 -8.67 -4.90 6.24
C MET A 90 -9.35 -3.70 6.90
N ILE A 91 -10.34 -3.09 6.24
CA ILE A 91 -11.11 -1.96 6.81
C ILE A 91 -11.87 -2.41 8.06
N GLU A 92 -12.58 -3.55 7.99
CA GLU A 92 -13.37 -4.07 9.11
C GLU A 92 -12.51 -4.36 10.35
N ILE A 93 -11.33 -4.94 10.17
CA ILE A 93 -10.40 -5.22 11.27
C ILE A 93 -9.82 -3.93 11.84
N ARG A 94 -9.38 -2.98 11.00
CA ARG A 94 -8.83 -1.70 11.46
C ARG A 94 -9.87 -0.80 12.17
N ARG A 95 -11.16 -1.02 11.93
CA ARG A 95 -12.24 -0.40 12.71
C ARG A 95 -12.33 -0.95 14.14
N LYS A 96 -12.07 -2.24 14.31
CA LYS A 96 -12.14 -2.94 15.61
C LYS A 96 -10.87 -2.76 16.46
N ALA A 97 -9.73 -2.45 15.82
CA ALA A 97 -8.48 -2.23 16.52
C ALA A 97 -8.57 -1.02 17.48
N PRO A 98 -8.07 -1.15 18.73
CA PRO A 98 -8.06 -0.04 19.67
C PRO A 98 -7.22 1.11 19.13
N ALA A 99 -7.70 2.35 19.31
CA ALA A 99 -6.92 3.53 18.98
C ALA A 99 -5.64 3.55 19.84
N GLY A 100 -4.47 3.35 19.22
CA GLY A 100 -3.17 3.33 19.90
C GLY A 100 -2.34 2.06 19.76
N ALA A 101 -2.74 1.09 18.91
CA ALA A 101 -1.87 0.00 18.48
C ALA A 101 -1.05 0.44 17.25
N GLU A 102 -0.11 1.37 17.44
CA GLU A 102 0.93 1.75 16.48
C GLU A 102 2.29 1.80 17.19
#